data_AF-A0A254NRR4-F1
#
_entry.id   AF-A0A254NRR4-F1
#
_cell.length_a   1.000
_cell.length_b   1.000
_cell.length_c   1.000
_cell.angle_alpha   90.00
_cell.angle_beta   90.00
_cell.angle_gamma   90.00
#
_symmetry.space_group_name_H-M   'P 1'
#
loop_
_entity.id
_entity.type
_entity.pdbx_description
1 polymer ?
#
loop_
_entity_poly.entity_id
_entity_poly.type
_entity_poly.pdbx_seq_one_letter_code
_entity_poly.pdbx_strand_id
1 'polypeptide(L)'
;MIVETLPYDGSSEQLVELINEQADKGLRLVSVQNIDSGNFVSFVPKDFFTPNEQLSKAQERIAELEKADLDNKKLINGLAEIILGGM
;
A
#
# COMPACT_ATOMS: atom_id res chain seq x y z
N MET A 1 10.57 -15.58 0.02
CA MET A 1 10.30 -14.14 0.13
C MET A 1 11.18 -13.61 1.25
N ILE A 2 12.03 -12.62 0.99
CA ILE A 2 12.87 -12.03 2.03
C ILE A 2 12.02 -10.97 2.72
N VAL A 3 11.78 -11.16 4.01
CA VAL A 3 11.13 -10.19 4.89
C VAL A 3 12.23 -9.66 5.81
N GLU A 4 12.54 -8.38 5.70
CA GLU A 4 13.46 -7.73 6.63
C GLU A 4 12.67 -7.33 7.88
N THR A 5 13.08 -7.82 9.05
CA THR A 5 12.42 -7.50 10.32
C THR A 5 13.38 -6.76 11.22
N LEU A 6 12.99 -5.55 11.62
CA LEU A 6 13.80 -4.65 12.43
C LEU A 6 13.12 -4.42 13.78
N PRO A 7 13.86 -4.43 14.89
CA PRO A 7 13.33 -3.99 16.17
C PRO A 7 13.09 -2.48 16.15
N TYR A 8 12.09 -2.03 16.90
CA TYR A 8 11.89 -0.62 17.23
C TYR A 8 11.53 -0.49 18.73
N ASP A 9 11.53 0.71 19.27
CA ASP A 9 11.40 1.02 20.69
C ASP A 9 9.95 1.20 21.14
N GLY A 10 8.99 1.13 20.21
CA GLY A 10 7.57 1.40 20.46
C GLY A 10 7.16 2.85 20.22
N SER A 11 8.11 3.76 19.95
CA SER A 11 7.83 5.16 19.67
C SER A 11 7.36 5.35 18.23
N SER A 12 6.38 6.24 18.06
CA SER A 12 5.90 6.62 16.73
C SER A 12 6.96 7.36 15.91
N GLU A 13 7.87 8.07 16.58
CA GLU A 13 8.96 8.83 15.94
C GLU A 13 9.97 7.89 15.29
N GLN A 14 10.46 6.88 16.03
CA GLN A 14 11.38 5.88 15.48
C GLN A 14 10.70 5.02 14.41
N LEU A 15 9.41 4.70 14.58
CA LEU A 15 8.67 3.94 13.56
C LEU A 15 8.62 4.70 12.23
N VAL A 16 8.37 6.01 12.26
CA VAL A 16 8.34 6.85 11.05
C VAL A 16 9.74 6.96 10.42
N GLU A 17 10.78 7.12 11.23
CA GLU A 17 12.18 7.13 10.77
C GLU A 17 12.52 5.83 10.03
N LEU A 18 12.25 4.67 10.67
CA LEU A 18 12.47 3.36 10.06
C LEU A 18 11.68 3.17 8.77
N ILE A 19 10.42 3.64 8.71
CA ILE A 19 9.63 3.54 7.48
C ILE A 19 10.30 4.34 6.34
N ASN A 20 10.78 5.56 6.61
CA ASN A 20 11.42 6.40 5.61
C ASN A 20 12.76 5.81 5.16
N GLU A 21 13.61 5.39 6.09
CA GLU A 21 14.90 4.76 5.77
C GLU A 21 14.75 3.50 4.90
N GLN A 22 13.75 2.68 5.21
CA GLN A 22 13.50 1.44 4.47
C GLN A 22 12.81 1.74 3.12
N ALA A 23 12.01 2.79 3.02
CA ALA A 23 11.44 3.27 1.76
C ALA A 23 12.54 3.72 0.77
N ASP A 24 13.58 4.41 1.24
CA ASP A 24 14.74 4.80 0.43
C ASP A 24 15.52 3.59 -0.11
N LYS A 25 15.53 2.48 0.63
CA LYS A 25 16.09 1.19 0.19
C LYS A 25 15.15 0.41 -0.74
N GLY A 26 14.00 0.99 -1.09
CA GLY A 26 13.00 0.36 -1.93
C GLY A 26 12.22 -0.75 -1.23
N LEU A 27 12.15 -0.74 0.09
CA LEU A 27 11.30 -1.65 0.85
C LEU A 27 10.00 -0.95 1.27
N ARG A 28 8.98 -1.73 1.59
CA ARG A 28 7.68 -1.25 2.05
C ARG A 28 7.28 -1.98 3.33
N LEU A 29 6.71 -1.21 4.25
CA LEU A 29 6.15 -1.72 5.50
C LEU A 29 5.02 -2.71 5.22
N VAL A 30 5.04 -3.86 5.90
CA VAL A 30 3.97 -4.87 5.80
C VAL A 30 3.34 -5.24 7.13
N SER A 31 4.06 -5.10 8.24
CA SER A 31 3.55 -5.48 9.55
C SER A 31 4.30 -4.76 10.66
N VAL A 32 3.57 -4.45 11.73
CA VAL A 32 4.11 -4.00 13.01
C VAL A 32 3.63 -5.01 14.05
N GLN A 33 4.57 -5.60 14.78
CA GLN A 33 4.32 -6.64 15.77
C GLN A 33 4.78 -6.15 17.14
N ASN A 34 3.89 -6.20 18.12
CA ASN A 34 4.21 -5.99 19.52
C ASN A 34 3.96 -7.32 20.23
N ILE A 35 5.05 -7.94 20.68
CA ILE A 35 5.05 -9.22 21.39
C ILE A 35 5.78 -9.04 22.72
N ASP A 36 5.62 -9.98 23.66
CA ASP A 36 6.23 -9.88 25.00
C ASP A 36 7.76 -9.68 24.97
N SER A 37 8.43 -10.09 23.89
CA SER A 37 9.87 -9.92 23.69
C SER A 37 10.27 -8.60 23.01
N GLY A 38 9.33 -7.72 22.68
CA GLY A 38 9.59 -6.40 22.11
C GLY A 38 8.72 -6.03 20.91
N ASN A 39 9.11 -4.91 20.31
CA ASN A 39 8.43 -4.24 19.21
C ASN A 39 9.23 -4.47 17.93
N PHE A 40 8.57 -4.95 16.87
CA PHE A 40 9.18 -5.30 15.60
C PHE A 40 8.39 -4.74 14.43
N VAL A 41 9.11 -4.42 13.37
CA VAL A 41 8.53 -3.94 12.12
C VAL A 41 9.11 -4.74 10.96
N SER A 42 8.24 -5.19 10.06
CA SER A 42 8.61 -6.04 8.93
C SER A 42 8.41 -5.31 7.60
N PHE A 43 9.38 -5.47 6.70
CA PHE A 43 9.42 -4.86 5.38
C PHE A 43 9.63 -5.90 4.28
N VAL A 44 9.12 -5.62 3.08
CA VAL A 44 9.37 -6.40 1.87
C VAL A 44 9.77 -5.50 0.70
N PRO A 45 10.48 -6.00 -0.32
CA PRO A 45 10.80 -5.20 -1.50
C PRO A 45 9.56 -4.62 -2.17
N LYS A 46 9.62 -3.35 -2.57
CA LYS A 46 8.52 -2.67 -3.29
C LYS A 46 8.13 -3.41 -4.58
N ASP A 47 9.07 -4.13 -5.18
CA ASP A 47 8.86 -4.91 -6.39
C ASP A 47 7.98 -6.15 -6.15
N PHE A 48 7.84 -6.60 -4.89
CA PHE A 48 6.83 -7.61 -4.52
C PHE A 48 5.41 -7.07 -4.55
N PHE A 49 5.26 -5.76 -4.37
CA PHE A 49 4.04 -5.04 -4.68
C PHE A 49 4.10 -4.62 -6.16
N THR A 50 4.17 -5.59 -7.08
CA THR A 50 3.81 -5.29 -8.46
C THR A 50 2.44 -4.62 -8.42
N PRO A 51 2.26 -3.42 -9.01
CA PRO A 51 0.93 -2.91 -9.28
C PRO A 51 0.25 -4.04 -10.02
N ASN A 52 -0.76 -4.64 -9.38
CA ASN A 52 -1.52 -5.71 -9.97
C ASN A 52 -1.86 -5.25 -11.40
N GLU A 53 -1.69 -6.06 -12.44
CA GLU A 53 -2.00 -5.62 -13.82
C GLU A 53 -3.43 -5.04 -13.91
N GLN A 54 -4.29 -5.42 -12.96
CA GLN A 54 -5.61 -4.84 -12.73
C GLN A 54 -5.59 -3.37 -12.28
N LEU A 55 -4.63 -2.93 -11.46
CA LEU A 55 -4.44 -1.54 -11.07
C LEU A 55 -3.99 -0.68 -12.25
N SER A 56 -3.11 -1.21 -13.11
CA SER A 56 -2.67 -0.52 -14.33
C SER A 56 -3.82 -0.40 -15.34
N LYS A 57 -4.63 -1.46 -15.50
CA LYS A 57 -5.86 -1.42 -16.32
C LYS A 57 -6.94 -0.52 -15.72
N ALA A 58 -7.04 -0.46 -14.40
CA ALA A 58 -7.96 0.44 -13.70
C ALA A 58 -7.52 1.90 -13.87
N GLN A 59 -6.22 2.19 -13.78
CA GLN A 59 -5.65 3.52 -14.03
C GLN A 59 -5.80 3.94 -15.49
N GLU A 60 -5.56 3.04 -16.46
CA GLU A 60 -5.84 3.31 -17.88
C GLU A 60 -7.32 3.61 -18.12
N ARG A 61 -8.23 2.81 -17.54
CA ARG A 61 -9.67 3.06 -17.66
C ARG A 61 -10.10 4.36 -16.97
N ILE A 62 -9.51 4.71 -15.83
CA ILE A 62 -9.77 6.00 -15.16
C ILE A 62 -9.30 7.15 -16.05
N ALA A 63 -8.12 7.05 -16.68
CA ALA A 63 -7.63 8.07 -17.62
C ALA A 63 -8.48 8.18 -18.89
N GLU A 64 -9.04 7.07 -19.38
CA GLU A 64 -10.04 7.08 -20.46
C GLU A 64 -11.36 7.71 -20.02
N LEU A 65 -11.81 7.45 -18.79
CA LEU A 65 -13.01 8.04 -18.20
C LEU A 65 -12.83 9.53 -17.86
N GLU A 66 -11.63 10.00 -17.54
CA GLU A 66 -11.31 11.43 -17.36
C GLU A 66 -11.30 12.19 -18.70
N LYS A 67 -10.91 11.54 -19.80
CA LYS A 67 -11.05 12.09 -21.15
C LYS A 67 -12.49 12.10 -21.64
N ALA A 68 -13.31 11.17 -21.17
CA ALA A 68 -14.74 11.09 -21.45
C ALA A 68 -15.52 11.87 -20.39
N ASP A 69 -15.50 13.20 -20.50
CA ASP A 69 -16.20 14.18 -19.65
C ASP A 69 -17.72 13.88 -19.52
N LEU A 70 -18.12 12.93 -18.66
CA LEU A 70 -19.49 12.46 -18.53
C LEU A 70 -19.87 12.19 -17.05
N ASP A 71 -20.58 13.17 -16.49
CA ASP A 71 -21.48 13.10 -15.35
C ASP A 71 -20.97 12.38 -14.08
N ASN A 72 -20.37 13.21 -13.23
CA ASN A 72 -19.73 13.00 -11.92
C ASN A 72 -20.52 12.17 -10.87
N LYS A 73 -21.74 11.69 -11.16
CA LYS A 73 -22.55 10.88 -10.23
C LYS A 73 -22.57 9.37 -10.53
N LYS A 74 -22.29 8.93 -11.76
CA LYS A 74 -22.21 7.48 -12.07
C LYS A 74 -20.81 6.90 -11.82
N LEU A 75 -19.76 7.73 -11.92
CA LEU A 75 -18.36 7.35 -11.73
C LEU A 75 -18.03 6.92 -10.30
N ILE A 76 -18.55 7.62 -9.30
CA ILE A 76 -18.32 7.29 -7.88
C ILE A 76 -18.98 5.95 -7.51
N ASN A 77 -20.17 5.65 -8.04
CA ASN A 77 -20.82 4.36 -7.80
C ASN A 77 -20.07 3.18 -8.45
N GLY A 78 -19.48 3.39 -9.64
CA GLY A 78 -18.64 2.35 -10.28
C GLY A 78 -17.33 2.07 -9.55
N LEU A 79 -16.73 3.08 -8.91
CA LEU A 79 -15.53 2.93 -8.08
C LEU A 79 -15.83 2.27 -6.73
N ALA A 80 -16.99 2.53 -6.13
CA ALA A 80 -17.37 1.94 -4.84
C ALA A 80 -17.65 0.44 -4.91
N GLU A 81 -18.24 -0.06 -6.00
CA GLU A 81 -18.48 -1.50 -6.21
C GLU A 81 -17.17 -2.30 -6.33
N ILE A 82 -16.11 -1.70 -6.89
CA ILE A 82 -14.78 -2.33 -7.03
C ILE A 82 -14.08 -2.45 -5.65
N ILE A 83 -14.36 -1.54 -4.71
CA ILE A 83 -13.72 -1.53 -3.39
C ILE A 83 -14.48 -2.41 -2.37
N LEU A 84 -15.80 -2.57 -2.50
CA LEU A 84 -16.65 -3.27 -1.51
C LEU A 84 -17.22 -4.62 -1.97
N GLY A 85 -17.04 -5.03 -3.23
CA GLY A 85 -17.67 -6.22 -3.83
C GLY A 85 -16.83 -7.50 -3.86
N GLY A 86 -15.82 -7.66 -3.02
CA GLY A 86 -14.94 -8.84 -3.03
C GLY A 86 -15.10 -9.74 -1.80
N MET A 87 -16.19 -10.50 -1.72
CA MET A 87 -16.26 -11.77 -0.99
C MET A 87 -16.24 -12.93 -1.98
#